data_AF-A0A2A5PG77-F1
#
_entry.id   AF-A0A2A5PG77-F1
#
_cell.length_a   1.000
_cell.length_b   1.000
_cell.length_c   1.000
_cell.angle_alpha   90.00
_cell.angle_beta   90.00
_cell.angle_gamma   90.00
#
_symmetry.space_group_name_H-M   'P 1'
#
loop_
_entity.id
_entity.type
_entity.pdbx_description
1 polymer ?
#
loop_
_entity_poly.entity_id
_entity_poly.type
_entity_poly.pdbx_seq_one_letter_code
_entity_poly.pdbx_strand_id
1 'polypeptide(L)'
;MNTLEKSLLIKELRDLIDALTHKRLSLYETAKAKACIKEIFMLCDKPIFQKQLLTFKASQNPIQTAVTFAEQSLYAQSLRGVFTQLEALETALYQQPEAGWAILYQPRAGWQIWLIPAADRTALLSEFQDLEQVYRWMLEQQQQYHCLQTDAELKQAAVLEAAQTQPVFVTADLEENKAVDSPIQFEFITDHIATEEVASSDTQVVDVAKDELTIEPTADQTIISNAILNTTQPDTTTIDTAPPITAVTPKPSTTPAYNLLLSQYSCPISALNLSQNESAQLYRVFLPEAPEVTQYADVLVHLSDPEEDQQQVLARAVYLAEQTNTQGRFIKYVVLLGALDQMQAIRLTQNFCQQFEHEIAAIREISWEKLQEHLFDFDQLFQCYSHDAQIVWQQEHYFPFIPIQHIQTTKFIQFEESEAQSHTPLILLKERQKIRVIHGQKRLQLSRTEQAIPHILLDRQQGISWQMIQKVISQLQQPIDALQLCQALQMYQEKEVSA
;
A
#
# COMPACT_ATOMS: atom_id res chain seq x y z
N MET A 1 -6.59 -26.33 10.86
CA MET A 1 -7.18 -27.59 11.36
C MET A 1 -8.46 -27.86 10.59
N ASN A 2 -8.53 -28.98 9.87
CA ASN A 2 -9.68 -29.34 9.05
C ASN A 2 -10.87 -29.79 9.94
N THR A 3 -12.06 -29.91 9.34
CA THR A 3 -13.30 -30.28 10.06
C THR A 3 -13.24 -31.67 10.70
N LEU A 4 -12.48 -32.58 10.11
CA LEU A 4 -12.30 -33.95 10.61
C LEU A 4 -11.46 -33.96 11.90
N GLU A 5 -10.34 -33.23 11.92
CA GLU A 5 -9.48 -33.04 13.08
C GLU A 5 -10.24 -32.39 14.26
N LYS A 6 -11.10 -31.39 13.97
CA LYS A 6 -11.98 -30.78 14.99
C LYS A 6 -12.92 -31.80 15.62
N SER A 7 -13.54 -32.67 14.81
CA SER A 7 -14.47 -33.70 15.31
C SER A 7 -13.76 -34.77 16.15
N LEU A 8 -12.52 -35.12 15.79
CA LEU A 8 -11.70 -36.08 16.52
C LEU A 8 -11.25 -35.52 17.87
N LEU A 9 -10.79 -34.27 17.92
CA LEU A 9 -10.42 -33.58 19.16
C LEU A 9 -11.60 -33.42 20.12
N ILE A 10 -12.79 -33.09 19.62
CA ILE A 10 -14.00 -32.99 20.45
C ILE A 10 -14.36 -34.35 21.05
N LYS A 11 -14.21 -35.43 20.29
CA LYS A 11 -14.46 -36.79 20.77
C LYS A 11 -13.44 -37.20 21.84
N GLU A 12 -12.16 -36.97 21.57
CA GLU A 12 -11.06 -37.25 22.51
C GLU A 12 -11.21 -36.48 23.83
N LEU A 13 -11.60 -35.20 23.78
CA LEU A 13 -11.82 -34.39 24.97
C LEU A 13 -12.98 -34.93 25.83
N ARG A 14 -14.08 -35.37 25.21
CA ARG A 14 -15.20 -36.01 25.93
C ARG A 14 -14.77 -37.31 26.60
N ASP A 15 -14.07 -38.17 25.86
CA ASP A 15 -13.60 -39.45 26.37
C ASP A 15 -12.63 -39.26 27.56
N LEU A 16 -11.74 -38.25 27.50
CA LEU A 16 -10.81 -37.91 28.59
C LEU A 16 -11.53 -37.32 29.81
N ILE A 17 -12.52 -36.44 29.62
CA ILE A 17 -13.31 -35.86 30.71
C ILE A 17 -14.13 -36.94 31.41
N ASP A 18 -14.78 -37.83 30.66
CA ASP A 18 -15.56 -38.95 31.21
C ASP A 18 -14.67 -39.91 32.00
N ALA A 19 -13.47 -40.22 31.50
CA ALA A 19 -12.53 -41.08 32.20
C ALA A 19 -12.03 -40.47 33.53
N LEU A 20 -11.82 -39.16 33.58
CA LEU A 20 -11.38 -38.43 34.77
C LEU A 20 -12.50 -38.23 35.81
N THR A 21 -13.72 -37.92 35.37
CA THR A 21 -14.88 -37.73 36.25
C THR A 21 -15.30 -39.01 36.94
N HIS A 22 -15.22 -40.15 36.26
CA HIS A 22 -15.61 -41.44 36.82
C HIS A 22 -14.49 -42.14 37.60
N LYS A 23 -13.32 -41.48 37.80
CA LYS A 23 -12.14 -42.00 38.53
C LYS A 23 -11.75 -43.43 38.13
N ARG A 24 -11.83 -43.76 36.84
CA ARG A 24 -11.53 -45.11 36.32
C ARG A 24 -10.06 -45.31 35.94
N LEU A 25 -9.21 -44.32 36.21
CA LEU A 25 -7.83 -44.26 35.76
C LEU A 25 -6.86 -44.45 36.94
N SER A 26 -5.74 -45.13 36.69
CA SER A 26 -4.62 -45.17 37.63
C SER A 26 -4.00 -43.77 37.82
N LEU A 27 -3.14 -43.60 38.84
CA LEU A 27 -2.48 -42.31 39.10
C LEU A 27 -1.65 -41.82 37.90
N TYR A 28 -0.96 -42.74 37.21
CA TYR A 28 -0.19 -42.43 36.02
C TYR A 28 -1.09 -42.03 34.84
N GLU A 29 -2.17 -42.76 34.60
CA GLU A 29 -3.12 -42.45 33.52
C GLU A 29 -3.90 -41.16 33.81
N THR A 30 -4.17 -40.85 35.07
CA THR A 30 -4.76 -39.57 35.50
C THR A 30 -3.82 -38.41 35.21
N ALA A 31 -2.53 -38.56 35.51
CA ALA A 31 -1.53 -37.54 35.20
C ALA A 31 -1.39 -37.33 33.69
N LYS A 32 -1.35 -38.43 32.92
CA LYS A 32 -1.30 -38.39 31.45
C LYS A 32 -2.55 -37.76 30.84
N ALA A 33 -3.74 -38.13 31.30
CA ALA A 33 -5.00 -37.54 30.83
C ALA A 33 -5.07 -36.03 31.14
N LYS A 34 -4.63 -35.61 32.33
CA LYS A 34 -4.53 -34.18 32.67
C LYS A 34 -3.50 -33.43 31.83
N ALA A 35 -2.36 -34.05 31.54
CA ALA A 35 -1.33 -33.46 30.66
C ALA A 35 -1.85 -33.33 29.22
N CYS A 36 -2.52 -34.36 28.70
CA CYS A 36 -3.12 -34.35 27.37
C CYS A 36 -4.24 -33.32 27.25
N ILE A 37 -5.11 -33.18 28.27
CA ILE A 37 -6.11 -32.10 28.31
C ILE A 37 -5.42 -30.73 28.28
N LYS A 38 -4.35 -30.54 29.07
CA LYS A 38 -3.57 -29.28 29.03
C LYS A 38 -2.96 -29.03 27.65
N GLU A 39 -2.43 -30.05 26.98
CA GLU A 39 -1.92 -29.93 25.61
C GLU A 39 -3.03 -29.56 24.63
N ILE A 40 -4.23 -30.15 24.74
CA ILE A 40 -5.39 -29.77 23.92
C ILE A 40 -5.80 -28.31 24.20
N PHE A 41 -5.79 -27.88 25.46
CA PHE A 41 -6.04 -26.47 25.80
C PHE A 41 -4.96 -25.55 25.20
N MET A 42 -3.67 -25.90 25.29
CA MET A 42 -2.61 -25.13 24.65
C MET A 42 -2.72 -25.10 23.12
N LEU A 43 -3.24 -26.16 22.50
CA LEU A 43 -3.55 -26.18 21.08
C LEU A 43 -4.71 -25.22 20.73
N CYS A 44 -5.70 -25.09 21.61
CA CYS A 44 -6.81 -24.13 21.48
C CYS A 44 -6.41 -22.68 21.81
N ASP A 45 -5.37 -22.48 22.62
CA ASP A 45 -4.76 -21.16 22.90
C ASP A 45 -3.80 -20.71 21.79
N LYS A 46 -3.57 -21.53 20.77
CA LYS A 46 -2.84 -21.06 19.58
C LYS A 46 -3.58 -19.86 18.96
N PRO A 47 -2.86 -18.82 18.52
CA PRO A 47 -3.45 -17.56 18.04
C PRO A 47 -4.42 -17.77 16.88
N ILE A 48 -4.20 -18.81 16.07
CA ILE A 48 -5.09 -19.16 14.96
C ILE A 48 -6.49 -19.62 15.40
N PHE A 49 -6.62 -20.27 16.57
CA PHE A 49 -7.92 -20.70 17.10
C PHE A 49 -8.64 -19.57 17.82
N GLN A 50 -7.92 -18.73 18.55
CA GLN A 50 -8.49 -17.51 19.13
C GLN A 50 -9.02 -16.57 18.03
N LYS A 51 -8.28 -16.41 16.92
CA LYS A 51 -8.73 -15.69 15.72
C LYS A 51 -9.99 -16.32 15.12
N GLN A 52 -10.00 -17.62 14.87
CA GLN A 52 -11.18 -18.32 14.33
C GLN A 52 -12.40 -18.26 15.28
N LEU A 53 -12.19 -18.32 16.59
CA LEU A 53 -13.25 -18.25 17.60
C LEU A 53 -13.82 -16.82 17.70
N LEU A 54 -12.97 -15.80 17.65
CA LEU A 54 -13.38 -14.40 17.67
C LEU A 54 -14.19 -14.05 16.41
N THR A 55 -13.72 -14.45 15.22
CA THR A 55 -14.49 -14.30 13.96
C THR A 55 -15.84 -15.00 14.03
N PHE A 56 -15.88 -16.22 14.58
CA PHE A 56 -17.12 -16.97 14.74
C PHE A 56 -18.10 -16.30 15.72
N LYS A 57 -17.63 -15.87 16.90
CA LYS A 57 -18.49 -15.17 17.88
C LYS A 57 -19.00 -13.84 17.34
N ALA A 58 -18.15 -13.07 16.65
CA ALA A 58 -18.52 -11.82 16.00
C ALA A 58 -19.58 -12.01 14.91
N SER A 59 -19.62 -13.18 14.25
CA SER A 59 -20.67 -13.50 13.28
C SER A 59 -22.03 -13.86 13.90
N GLN A 60 -22.04 -14.37 15.14
CA GLN A 60 -23.28 -14.78 15.83
C GLN A 60 -23.90 -13.66 16.66
N ASN A 61 -23.07 -12.94 17.42
CA ASN A 61 -23.50 -11.83 18.28
C ASN A 61 -22.44 -10.72 18.20
N PRO A 62 -22.43 -9.91 17.12
CA PRO A 62 -21.36 -8.96 16.87
C PRO A 62 -21.16 -7.98 18.03
N ILE A 63 -22.22 -7.28 18.43
CA ILE A 63 -22.12 -6.21 19.44
C ILE A 63 -21.65 -6.76 20.79
N GLN A 64 -22.25 -7.85 21.27
CA GLN A 64 -21.85 -8.46 22.53
C GLN A 64 -20.39 -8.95 22.49
N THR A 65 -19.94 -9.46 21.34
CA THR A 65 -18.56 -9.92 21.18
C THR A 65 -17.57 -8.76 21.24
N ALA A 66 -17.88 -7.64 20.58
CA ALA A 66 -17.03 -6.45 20.62
C ALA A 66 -17.00 -5.80 22.00
N VAL A 67 -18.12 -5.78 22.73
CA VAL A 67 -18.17 -5.32 24.12
C VAL A 67 -17.25 -6.19 25.01
N THR A 68 -17.43 -7.51 24.99
CA THR A 68 -16.61 -8.41 25.80
C THR A 68 -15.14 -8.38 25.42
N PHE A 69 -14.83 -8.21 24.13
CA PHE A 69 -13.46 -8.02 23.66
C PHE A 69 -12.84 -6.73 24.21
N ALA A 70 -13.56 -5.62 24.15
CA ALA A 70 -13.09 -4.33 24.64
C ALA A 70 -12.95 -4.30 26.17
N GLU A 71 -13.84 -4.97 26.91
CA GLU A 71 -13.75 -5.14 28.37
C GLU A 71 -12.51 -5.93 28.82
N GLN A 72 -11.97 -6.80 27.95
CA GLN A 72 -10.76 -7.59 28.21
C GLN A 72 -9.48 -6.87 27.78
N SER A 73 -9.60 -5.66 27.21
CA SER A 73 -8.46 -4.86 26.76
C SER A 73 -7.76 -4.15 27.92
N LEU A 74 -6.53 -3.66 27.68
CA LEU A 74 -5.79 -2.85 28.64
C LEU A 74 -6.36 -1.43 28.81
N TYR A 75 -7.31 -1.04 27.96
CA TYR A 75 -7.87 0.30 27.84
C TYR A 75 -9.39 0.31 28.05
N ALA A 76 -9.94 -0.69 28.74
CA ALA A 76 -11.38 -0.85 28.90
C ALA A 76 -12.03 0.36 29.59
N GLN A 77 -11.33 1.04 30.50
CA GLN A 77 -11.86 2.24 31.18
C GLN A 77 -11.91 3.48 30.29
N SER A 78 -11.15 3.51 29.19
CA SER A 78 -11.20 4.61 28.21
C SER A 78 -12.16 4.34 27.03
N LEU A 79 -12.83 3.19 27.04
CA LEU A 79 -13.86 2.84 26.07
C LEU A 79 -15.15 3.64 26.32
N ARG A 80 -15.64 4.34 25.28
CA ARG A 80 -16.91 5.08 25.29
C ARG A 80 -18.11 4.24 24.87
N GLY A 81 -17.87 3.11 24.21
CA GLY A 81 -18.88 2.09 23.91
C GLY A 81 -18.73 1.43 22.55
N VAL A 82 -19.67 0.53 22.25
CA VAL A 82 -19.80 -0.16 20.95
C VAL A 82 -21.14 0.23 20.33
N PHE A 83 -21.12 0.74 19.11
CA PHE A 83 -22.25 1.36 18.44
C PHE A 83 -22.51 0.74 17.07
N THR A 84 -23.74 0.90 16.57
CA THR A 84 -24.13 0.54 15.19
C THR A 84 -24.51 1.75 14.34
N GLN A 85 -24.72 2.90 15.00
CA GLN A 85 -25.13 4.16 14.38
C GLN A 85 -24.03 5.19 14.59
N LEU A 86 -23.67 5.89 13.52
CA LEU A 86 -22.59 6.86 13.53
C LEU A 86 -22.90 8.04 14.45
N GLU A 87 -24.13 8.55 14.42
CA GLU A 87 -24.51 9.74 15.21
C GLU A 87 -24.44 9.46 16.72
N ALA A 88 -24.79 8.23 17.13
CA ALA A 88 -24.73 7.80 18.52
C ALA A 88 -23.28 7.64 19.02
N LEU A 89 -22.39 7.13 18.16
CA LEU A 89 -20.98 7.02 18.45
C LEU A 89 -20.35 8.39 18.60
N GLU A 90 -20.57 9.27 17.63
CA GLU A 90 -20.00 10.62 17.63
C GLU A 90 -20.45 11.39 18.88
N THR A 91 -21.73 11.33 19.20
CA THR A 91 -22.28 11.94 20.42
C THR A 91 -21.59 11.41 21.68
N ALA A 92 -21.43 10.08 21.82
CA ALA A 92 -20.81 9.48 23.00
C ALA A 92 -19.30 9.76 23.10
N LEU A 93 -18.61 9.82 21.95
CA LEU A 93 -17.17 10.01 21.88
C LEU A 93 -16.79 11.47 22.21
N TYR A 94 -17.57 12.45 21.74
CA TYR A 94 -17.32 13.88 21.99
C TYR A 94 -17.98 14.44 23.26
N GLN A 95 -18.84 13.67 23.94
CA GLN A 95 -19.41 14.06 25.23
C GLN A 95 -18.37 14.15 26.36
N GLN A 96 -17.29 13.37 26.26
CA GLN A 96 -16.17 13.42 27.20
C GLN A 96 -14.95 13.97 26.47
N PRO A 97 -14.43 15.15 26.86
CA PRO A 97 -13.32 15.80 26.15
C PRO A 97 -11.97 15.08 26.37
N GLU A 98 -11.91 14.09 27.26
CA GLU A 98 -10.69 13.36 27.55
C GLU A 98 -10.45 12.25 26.53
N ALA A 99 -9.18 11.85 26.39
CA ALA A 99 -8.78 10.80 25.47
C ALA A 99 -9.60 9.52 25.70
N GLY A 100 -10.07 8.92 24.62
CA GLY A 100 -10.99 7.81 24.67
C GLY A 100 -11.23 7.20 23.32
N TRP A 101 -11.83 6.02 23.30
CA TRP A 101 -12.05 5.28 22.07
C TRP A 101 -13.43 4.62 22.02
N ALA A 102 -13.94 4.37 20.82
CA ALA A 102 -15.22 3.71 20.60
C ALA A 102 -15.14 2.75 19.41
N ILE A 103 -16.06 1.80 19.34
CA ILE A 103 -16.15 0.84 18.25
C ILE A 103 -17.45 1.06 17.47
N LEU A 104 -17.37 1.16 16.15
CA LEU A 104 -18.51 1.15 15.24
C LEU A 104 -18.62 -0.21 14.54
N TYR A 105 -19.82 -0.78 14.52
CA TYR A 105 -20.15 -1.98 13.77
C TYR A 105 -21.04 -1.67 12.58
N GLN A 106 -20.65 -2.14 11.40
CA GLN A 106 -21.48 -2.12 10.20
C GLN A 106 -21.60 -3.53 9.61
N PRO A 107 -22.82 -4.07 9.40
CA PRO A 107 -23.01 -5.46 8.96
C PRO A 107 -22.32 -5.85 7.63
N ARG A 108 -22.06 -4.88 6.75
CA ARG A 108 -21.43 -5.11 5.43
C ARG A 108 -19.96 -4.74 5.37
N ALA A 109 -19.49 -3.86 6.26
CA ALA A 109 -18.13 -3.33 6.23
C ALA A 109 -17.25 -3.93 7.34
N GLY A 110 -17.84 -4.36 8.47
CA GLY A 110 -17.10 -4.92 9.60
C GLY A 110 -17.04 -3.95 10.78
N TRP A 111 -15.88 -3.84 11.41
CA TRP A 111 -15.62 -3.05 12.62
C TRP A 111 -14.76 -1.85 12.28
N GLN A 112 -14.94 -0.74 12.98
CA GLN A 112 -14.08 0.44 12.91
C GLN A 112 -13.85 0.98 14.32
N ILE A 113 -12.63 1.36 14.67
CA ILE A 113 -12.31 2.04 15.92
C ILE A 113 -12.15 3.53 15.69
N TRP A 114 -12.74 4.31 16.58
CA TRP A 114 -12.55 5.75 16.68
C TRP A 114 -11.74 6.03 17.93
N LEU A 115 -10.67 6.81 17.81
CA LEU A 115 -9.76 7.16 18.89
C LEU A 115 -9.63 8.68 18.98
N ILE A 116 -10.09 9.29 20.07
CA ILE A 116 -9.82 10.70 20.37
C ILE A 116 -8.54 10.78 21.21
N PRO A 117 -7.49 11.47 20.72
CA PRO A 117 -6.23 11.54 21.44
C PRO A 117 -6.19 12.65 22.50
N ALA A 118 -7.02 13.68 22.40
CA ALA A 118 -7.11 14.78 23.37
C ALA A 118 -8.39 15.60 23.15
N ALA A 119 -8.73 16.46 24.12
CA ALA A 119 -9.80 17.44 24.00
C ALA A 119 -9.64 18.29 22.73
N ASP A 120 -10.76 18.58 22.06
CA ASP A 120 -10.85 19.42 20.87
C ASP A 120 -10.08 18.92 19.63
N ARG A 121 -9.64 17.65 19.64
CA ARG A 121 -9.05 16.99 18.45
C ARG A 121 -10.07 16.12 17.74
N THR A 122 -9.93 16.02 16.43
CA THR A 122 -10.70 15.08 15.61
C THR A 122 -10.34 13.65 16.00
N ALA A 123 -11.34 12.77 16.09
CA ALA A 123 -11.10 11.36 16.28
C ALA A 123 -10.27 10.81 15.11
N LEU A 124 -9.28 9.97 15.42
CA LEU A 124 -8.60 9.11 14.45
C LEU A 124 -9.50 7.91 14.19
N LEU A 125 -9.59 7.47 12.93
CA LEU A 125 -10.46 6.38 12.53
C LEU A 125 -9.63 5.28 11.89
N SER A 126 -9.88 4.04 12.31
CA SER A 126 -9.38 2.88 11.57
C SER A 126 -10.15 2.72 10.27
N GLU A 127 -9.62 1.91 9.35
CA GLU A 127 -10.45 1.36 8.28
C GLU A 127 -11.47 0.36 8.85
N PHE A 128 -12.49 0.03 8.05
CA PHE A 128 -13.42 -1.04 8.38
C PHE A 128 -12.80 -2.41 8.14
N GLN A 129 -12.54 -3.16 9.20
CA GLN A 129 -11.86 -4.46 9.15
C GLN A 129 -12.41 -5.42 10.22
N ASP A 130 -11.73 -6.55 10.43
CA ASP A 130 -12.01 -7.45 11.54
C ASP A 130 -11.66 -6.79 12.88
N LEU A 131 -12.39 -7.16 13.95
CA LEU A 131 -12.24 -6.59 15.29
C LEU A 131 -10.79 -6.61 15.82
N GLU A 132 -10.04 -7.68 15.51
CA GLU A 132 -8.63 -7.82 15.89
C GLU A 132 -7.72 -6.82 15.15
N GLN A 133 -8.00 -6.55 13.87
CA GLN A 133 -7.17 -5.69 13.03
C GLN A 133 -7.38 -4.22 13.39
N VAL A 134 -8.64 -3.81 13.61
CA VAL A 134 -8.93 -2.45 14.07
C VAL A 134 -8.40 -2.18 15.47
N TYR A 135 -8.34 -3.20 16.33
CA TYR A 135 -7.71 -3.08 17.65
C TYR A 135 -6.18 -2.99 17.55
N ARG A 136 -5.52 -3.74 16.65
CA ARG A 136 -4.09 -3.56 16.36
C ARG A 136 -3.78 -2.14 15.89
N TRP A 137 -4.59 -1.63 14.98
CA TRP A 137 -4.48 -0.23 14.54
C TRP A 137 -4.54 0.74 15.73
N MET A 138 -5.46 0.54 16.67
CA MET A 138 -5.54 1.39 17.86
C MET A 138 -4.27 1.31 18.72
N LEU A 139 -3.69 0.13 18.88
CA LEU A 139 -2.42 -0.04 19.60
C LEU A 139 -1.26 0.69 18.90
N GLU A 140 -1.22 0.65 17.56
CA GLU A 140 -0.23 1.39 16.76
C GLU A 140 -0.40 2.90 16.93
N GLN A 141 -1.63 3.41 16.88
CA GLN A 141 -1.89 4.83 17.16
C GLN A 141 -1.53 5.19 18.61
N GLN A 142 -1.79 4.31 19.57
CA GLN A 142 -1.42 4.53 20.96
C GLN A 142 0.11 4.59 21.16
N GLN A 143 0.90 3.84 20.39
CA GLN A 143 2.36 3.97 20.39
C GLN A 143 2.85 5.30 19.81
N GLN A 144 2.10 5.89 18.88
CA GLN A 144 2.46 7.16 18.25
C GLN A 144 2.04 8.38 19.07
N TYR A 145 0.84 8.34 19.66
CA TYR A 145 0.24 9.49 20.33
C TYR A 145 0.28 9.42 21.86
N HIS A 146 0.53 8.24 22.45
CA HIS A 146 0.54 8.03 23.90
C HIS A 146 -0.66 8.66 24.64
N CYS A 147 -1.85 8.53 24.06
CA CYS A 147 -3.02 9.30 24.46
C CYS A 147 -3.95 8.60 25.46
N LEU A 148 -4.10 7.29 25.38
CA LEU A 148 -4.91 6.49 26.29
C LEU A 148 -4.10 6.08 27.52
N GLN A 149 -4.68 6.20 28.70
CA GLN A 149 -4.13 5.61 29.92
C GLN A 149 -4.63 4.17 30.05
N THR A 150 -3.75 3.28 30.50
CA THR A 150 -4.14 1.90 30.81
C THR A 150 -5.00 1.87 32.08
N ASP A 151 -5.85 0.84 32.19
CA ASP A 151 -6.70 0.64 33.36
C ASP A 151 -5.91 0.55 34.68
N ALA A 152 -4.65 0.07 34.62
CA ALA A 152 -3.76 0.01 35.77
C ALA A 152 -3.28 1.41 36.20
N GLU A 153 -2.94 2.27 35.24
CA GLU A 153 -2.53 3.66 35.48
C GLU A 153 -3.70 4.48 36.03
N LEU A 154 -4.90 4.34 35.47
CA LEU A 154 -6.12 5.00 35.95
C LEU A 154 -6.46 4.59 37.38
N LYS A 155 -6.33 3.30 37.72
CA LYS A 155 -6.53 2.81 39.10
C LYS A 155 -5.48 3.34 40.06
N GLN A 156 -4.21 3.45 39.64
CA GLN A 156 -3.14 4.03 40.47
C GLN A 156 -3.34 5.54 40.69
N ALA A 157 -3.74 6.27 39.64
CA ALA A 157 -4.07 7.69 39.74
C ALA A 157 -5.24 7.93 40.70
N ALA A 158 -6.30 7.11 40.62
CA ALA A 158 -7.44 7.19 41.53
C ALA A 158 -7.05 6.88 43.00
N VAL A 159 -6.12 5.95 43.24
CA VAL A 159 -5.60 5.64 44.59
C VAL A 159 -4.72 6.79 45.13
N LEU A 160 -3.91 7.42 44.28
CA LEU A 160 -3.08 8.58 44.64
C LEU A 160 -3.93 9.82 44.94
N GLU A 161 -4.99 10.07 44.16
CA GLU A 161 -5.95 11.14 44.44
C GLU A 161 -6.74 10.87 45.72
N ALA A 162 -7.22 9.63 45.93
CA ALA A 162 -7.90 9.25 47.16
C ALA A 162 -7.02 9.42 48.41
N ALA A 163 -5.70 9.14 48.29
CA ALA A 163 -4.72 9.33 49.36
C ALA A 163 -4.43 10.81 49.67
N GLN A 164 -4.57 11.72 48.69
CA GLN A 164 -4.40 13.16 48.89
C GLN A 164 -5.62 13.84 49.52
N THR A 165 -6.81 13.24 49.41
CA THR A 165 -8.04 13.74 50.04
C THR A 165 -8.30 13.22 51.47
N GLN A 166 -7.46 12.35 52.03
CA GLN A 166 -7.61 11.91 53.42
C GLN A 166 -6.64 12.65 54.36
N PRO A 167 -7.13 13.19 55.50
CA PRO A 167 -6.24 13.74 56.52
C PRO A 167 -5.45 12.60 57.16
N VAL A 168 -4.14 12.84 57.34
CA VAL A 168 -3.19 11.96 58.02
C VAL A 168 -3.78 11.40 59.32
N PHE A 169 -3.95 10.09 59.39
CA PHE A 169 -3.79 9.33 60.61
C PHE A 169 -2.88 8.13 60.36
N VAL A 170 -1.77 8.13 61.09
CA VAL A 170 -0.79 7.06 61.18
C VAL A 170 -1.43 5.86 61.88
N THR A 171 -1.33 4.67 61.29
CA THR A 171 -0.83 3.46 61.97
C THR A 171 -0.52 2.35 60.96
N ALA A 172 0.60 1.69 61.21
CA ALA A 172 1.10 0.51 60.52
C ALA A 172 0.09 -0.66 60.54
N ASP A 173 0.14 -1.50 59.50
CA ASP A 173 0.51 -2.92 59.64
C ASP A 173 0.69 -3.57 58.27
N LEU A 174 1.82 -4.26 58.10
CA LEU A 174 2.02 -5.27 57.06
C LEU A 174 1.22 -6.51 57.45
N GLU A 175 0.37 -7.06 56.56
CA GLU A 175 0.14 -8.51 56.47
C GLU A 175 -0.33 -8.94 55.06
N GLU A 176 -0.05 -10.21 54.80
CA GLU A 176 0.04 -10.97 53.55
C GLU A 176 -1.28 -11.36 52.84
N ASN A 177 -1.12 -11.62 51.53
CA ASN A 177 -1.78 -12.64 50.68
C ASN A 177 -3.29 -12.50 50.32
N LYS A 178 -3.60 -12.33 49.01
CA LYS A 178 -4.11 -13.42 48.14
C LYS A 178 -4.36 -13.00 46.68
N ALA A 179 -4.00 -13.93 45.80
CA ALA A 179 -4.10 -13.91 44.34
C ALA A 179 -5.47 -13.54 43.76
N VAL A 180 -5.48 -12.76 42.67
CA VAL A 180 -6.53 -12.75 41.63
C VAL A 180 -5.88 -12.48 40.26
N ASP A 181 -6.31 -13.30 39.29
CA ASP A 181 -5.94 -13.49 37.89
C ASP A 181 -5.03 -12.48 37.17
N SER A 182 -3.97 -13.02 36.57
CA SER A 182 -3.18 -12.36 35.53
C SER A 182 -4.04 -12.17 34.27
N PRO A 183 -4.16 -10.93 33.72
CA PRO A 183 -4.72 -10.75 32.39
C PRO A 183 -3.77 -11.35 31.34
N ILE A 184 -4.37 -12.02 30.36
CA ILE A 184 -3.69 -12.67 29.23
C ILE A 184 -2.82 -11.63 28.50
N GLN A 185 -1.50 -11.80 28.55
CA GLN A 185 -0.54 -11.00 27.78
C GLN A 185 -0.42 -11.60 26.37
N PHE A 186 -0.66 -10.79 25.34
CA PHE A 186 -0.27 -11.11 23.96
C PHE A 186 1.17 -10.62 23.74
N GLU A 187 2.13 -11.54 23.66
CA GLU A 187 3.48 -11.23 23.19
C GLU A 187 3.48 -11.05 21.65
N PHE A 188 3.88 -9.87 21.19
CA PHE A 188 4.33 -9.64 19.81
C PHE A 188 5.77 -9.12 19.85
N ILE A 189 6.65 -9.77 19.09
CA ILE A 189 8.10 -9.58 19.04
C ILE A 189 8.43 -8.31 18.24
N THR A 190 9.21 -7.41 18.85
CA THR A 190 9.90 -6.30 18.20
C THR A 190 11.39 -6.66 18.09
N ASP A 191 11.92 -6.84 16.88
CA ASP A 191 13.37 -6.94 16.68
C ASP A 191 13.89 -5.66 16.02
N HIS A 192 14.78 -5.00 16.75
CA HIS A 192 15.56 -3.83 16.36
C HIS A 192 16.83 -4.27 15.63
N ILE A 193 17.23 -3.59 14.55
CA ILE A 193 18.62 -3.64 14.07
C ILE A 193 19.19 -2.22 14.09
N ALA A 194 20.21 -2.08 14.92
CA ALA A 194 21.01 -0.88 15.12
C ALA A 194 22.10 -0.74 14.04
N THR A 195 22.45 0.52 13.77
CA THR A 195 23.55 1.02 12.96
C THR A 195 24.90 0.72 13.62
N GLU A 196 25.86 0.17 12.88
CA GLU A 196 27.30 0.24 13.22
C GLU A 196 28.11 0.77 12.04
N GLU A 197 28.83 1.86 12.30
CA GLU A 197 29.92 2.41 11.49
C GLU A 197 31.13 1.46 11.53
N VAL A 198 31.74 1.18 10.38
CA VAL A 198 33.15 0.76 10.34
C VAL A 198 33.86 1.43 9.17
N ALA A 199 34.86 2.23 9.50
CA ALA A 199 35.85 2.78 8.58
C ALA A 199 36.84 1.70 8.12
N SER A 200 37.32 1.76 6.87
CA SER A 200 38.77 1.73 6.58
C SER A 200 39.12 1.86 5.08
N SER A 201 40.15 2.67 4.85
CA SER A 201 41.28 2.51 3.91
C SER A 201 41.12 2.80 2.42
N ASP A 202 41.71 3.95 2.06
CA ASP A 202 42.31 4.30 0.79
C ASP A 202 43.21 3.20 0.20
N THR A 203 43.09 2.92 -1.10
CA THR A 203 44.25 2.60 -1.96
C THR A 203 43.97 3.07 -3.38
N GLN A 204 45.04 3.57 -4.00
CA GLN A 204 45.11 4.43 -5.17
C GLN A 204 45.53 3.63 -6.44
N VAL A 205 45.18 4.17 -7.62
CA VAL A 205 45.77 3.97 -8.99
C VAL A 205 45.49 2.59 -9.66
N VAL A 206 45.14 2.42 -10.96
CA VAL A 206 45.71 2.95 -12.21
C VAL A 206 44.73 2.84 -13.41
N ASP A 207 44.84 3.83 -14.28
CA ASP A 207 44.23 4.13 -15.58
C ASP A 207 44.83 3.31 -16.75
N VAL A 208 44.04 2.68 -17.64
CA VAL A 208 44.48 2.30 -19.01
C VAL A 208 43.31 2.26 -20.01
N ALA A 209 43.30 3.27 -20.89
CA ALA A 209 43.08 3.30 -22.34
C ALA A 209 42.01 2.41 -23.05
N LYS A 210 41.07 3.15 -23.69
CA LYS A 210 40.58 3.04 -25.07
C LYS A 210 41.02 1.83 -25.92
N ASP A 211 40.03 1.19 -26.54
CA ASP A 211 40.13 0.91 -27.98
C ASP A 211 38.78 1.03 -28.70
N GLU A 212 38.85 1.70 -29.83
CA GLU A 212 37.78 2.22 -30.68
C GLU A 212 37.60 1.25 -31.86
N LEU A 213 36.39 0.80 -32.17
CA LEU A 213 36.10 0.22 -33.49
C LEU A 213 34.76 0.72 -34.02
N THR A 214 34.91 1.74 -34.86
CA THR A 214 34.01 2.31 -35.86
C THR A 214 33.58 1.27 -36.88
N ILE A 215 32.28 1.15 -37.15
CA ILE A 215 31.77 0.70 -38.47
C ILE A 215 30.56 1.58 -38.83
N GLU A 216 30.64 2.13 -40.04
CA GLU A 216 29.74 3.06 -40.71
C GLU A 216 28.34 2.48 -41.05
N PRO A 217 27.32 3.35 -41.25
CA PRO A 217 25.97 2.97 -41.60
C PRO A 217 25.78 2.84 -43.13
N THR A 218 24.83 2.02 -43.57
CA THR A 218 24.41 2.00 -44.99
C THR A 218 22.89 2.18 -45.09
N ALA A 219 22.54 3.37 -45.58
CA ALA A 219 21.43 3.75 -46.48
C ALA A 219 20.00 3.22 -46.25
N ASP A 220 19.14 4.15 -45.82
CA ASP A 220 17.93 4.62 -46.51
C ASP A 220 17.20 3.67 -47.47
N GLN A 221 15.91 3.41 -47.17
CA GLN A 221 14.83 3.51 -48.16
C GLN A 221 13.53 4.05 -47.53
N THR A 222 13.20 5.28 -47.91
CA THR A 222 11.90 5.97 -47.83
C THR A 222 10.78 5.22 -48.57
N ILE A 223 9.57 5.12 -47.98
CA ILE A 223 8.29 5.08 -48.72
C ILE A 223 7.18 5.84 -47.95
N ILE A 224 6.97 7.09 -48.39
CA ILE A 224 5.71 7.77 -48.80
C ILE A 224 4.40 7.55 -48.02
N SER A 225 3.85 8.70 -47.60
CA SER A 225 2.53 9.00 -47.04
C SER A 225 1.33 8.88 -48.00
N ASN A 226 0.15 8.82 -47.37
CA ASN A 226 -1.19 9.36 -47.76
C ASN A 226 -2.29 8.31 -47.98
N ALA A 227 -3.39 8.45 -47.24
CA ALA A 227 -4.70 8.80 -47.82
C ALA A 227 -5.78 8.97 -46.74
N ILE A 228 -6.37 10.17 -46.74
CA ILE A 228 -7.66 10.55 -46.17
C ILE A 228 -8.77 9.91 -47.02
N LEU A 229 -9.86 9.45 -46.39
CA LEU A 229 -11.14 9.24 -47.08
C LEU A 229 -12.31 9.68 -46.17
N ASN A 230 -12.86 10.83 -46.50
CA ASN A 230 -14.22 11.27 -46.19
C ASN A 230 -15.24 10.46 -47.02
N THR A 231 -16.44 10.21 -46.47
CA THR A 231 -17.77 10.06 -47.13
C THR A 231 -18.74 9.42 -46.11
N THR A 232 -20.02 9.75 -45.93
CA THR A 232 -20.95 10.74 -46.49
C THR A 232 -22.16 10.83 -45.54
N GLN A 233 -22.82 11.98 -45.50
CA GLN A 233 -24.17 12.24 -44.98
C GLN A 233 -25.26 11.46 -45.74
N PRO A 234 -26.49 11.36 -45.21
CA PRO A 234 -27.57 12.08 -45.90
C PRO A 234 -28.57 12.78 -44.96
N ASP A 235 -29.04 13.93 -45.43
CA ASP A 235 -30.18 14.71 -44.93
C ASP A 235 -31.53 14.10 -45.34
N THR A 236 -32.58 14.25 -44.52
CA THR A 236 -33.76 15.08 -44.88
C THR A 236 -34.77 15.25 -43.71
N THR A 237 -34.94 16.51 -43.30
CA THR A 237 -36.18 17.26 -42.99
C THR A 237 -37.38 16.58 -42.30
N THR A 238 -37.80 17.16 -41.16
CA THR A 238 -39.13 17.81 -41.00
C THR A 238 -39.12 18.75 -39.79
N ILE A 239 -39.68 19.95 -40.00
CA ILE A 239 -39.88 21.04 -39.03
C ILE A 239 -41.28 20.87 -38.44
N ASP A 240 -41.42 20.96 -37.12
CA ASP A 240 -42.64 21.46 -36.49
C ASP A 240 -42.34 22.22 -35.20
N THR A 241 -43.15 23.23 -34.90
CA THR A 241 -42.77 24.44 -34.16
C THR A 241 -43.51 24.58 -32.82
N ALA A 242 -42.85 25.24 -31.87
CA ALA A 242 -43.33 25.93 -30.65
C ALA A 242 -43.42 25.13 -29.32
N PRO A 243 -43.23 25.75 -28.12
CA PRO A 243 -42.71 27.09 -27.76
C PRO A 243 -41.48 27.03 -26.81
N PRO A 244 -40.82 28.17 -26.45
CA PRO A 244 -39.48 28.16 -25.88
C PRO A 244 -39.50 27.85 -24.38
N ILE A 245 -38.77 26.80 -23.99
CA ILE A 245 -38.39 26.60 -22.59
C ILE A 245 -37.21 27.56 -22.35
N THR A 246 -37.43 28.51 -21.46
CA THR A 246 -36.43 29.43 -20.90
C THR A 246 -35.07 28.76 -20.78
N ALA A 247 -34.09 29.29 -21.50
CA ALA A 247 -32.70 28.98 -21.29
C ALA A 247 -32.37 29.31 -19.83
N VAL A 248 -32.21 28.28 -19.00
CA VAL A 248 -31.44 28.41 -17.77
C VAL A 248 -30.02 28.59 -18.26
N THR A 249 -29.61 29.86 -18.39
CA THR A 249 -28.19 30.23 -18.38
C THR A 249 -27.53 29.42 -17.26
N PRO A 250 -26.53 28.57 -17.54
CA PRO A 250 -25.72 28.04 -16.47
C PRO A 250 -25.14 29.26 -15.77
N LYS A 251 -25.58 29.47 -14.53
CA LYS A 251 -25.00 30.44 -13.63
C LYS A 251 -23.49 30.13 -13.65
N PRO A 252 -22.61 31.05 -14.04
CA PRO A 252 -21.19 30.79 -13.92
C PRO A 252 -20.95 30.52 -12.44
N SER A 253 -20.68 29.26 -12.10
CA SER A 253 -20.03 28.94 -10.85
C SER A 253 -18.65 29.55 -10.98
N THR A 254 -18.53 30.80 -10.53
CA THR A 254 -17.25 31.50 -10.46
C THR A 254 -16.45 30.84 -9.33
N THR A 255 -15.88 29.67 -9.62
CA THR A 255 -14.79 29.12 -8.83
C THR A 255 -13.62 30.09 -9.00
N PRO A 256 -13.00 30.61 -7.92
CA PRO A 256 -11.82 31.45 -8.07
C PRO A 256 -10.76 30.66 -8.84
N ALA A 257 -10.31 31.19 -9.99
CA ALA A 257 -9.25 30.60 -10.78
C ALA A 257 -7.92 30.83 -10.06
N TYR A 258 -7.58 29.90 -9.17
CA TYR A 258 -6.23 29.81 -8.62
C TYR A 258 -5.31 29.27 -9.71
N ASN A 259 -4.12 29.87 -9.83
CA ASN A 259 -3.07 29.40 -10.71
C ASN A 259 -1.86 29.01 -9.87
N LEU A 260 -1.27 27.85 -10.14
CA LEU A 260 -0.01 27.40 -9.60
C LEU A 260 1.11 27.72 -10.60
N LEU A 261 2.17 28.39 -10.17
CA LEU A 261 3.32 28.65 -11.02
C LEU A 261 4.25 27.42 -11.02
N LEU A 262 4.36 26.71 -12.14
CA LEU A 262 5.29 25.59 -12.33
C LEU A 262 6.37 26.01 -13.32
N SER A 263 7.58 26.26 -12.81
CA SER A 263 8.69 26.85 -13.58
C SER A 263 8.26 28.19 -14.21
N GLN A 264 8.20 28.29 -15.54
CA GLN A 264 7.73 29.47 -16.26
C GLN A 264 6.21 29.48 -16.53
N TYR A 265 5.50 28.38 -16.25
CA TYR A 265 4.10 28.20 -16.66
C TYR A 265 3.11 28.56 -15.56
N SER A 266 2.13 29.39 -15.90
CA SER A 266 1.00 29.68 -15.01
C SER A 266 -0.10 28.65 -15.25
N CYS A 267 -0.24 27.70 -14.33
CA CYS A 267 -1.10 26.53 -14.49
C CYS A 267 -2.40 26.70 -13.70
N PRO A 268 -3.57 26.79 -14.34
CA PRO A 268 -4.84 26.82 -13.63
C PRO A 268 -5.05 25.55 -12.81
N ILE A 269 -5.64 25.69 -11.61
CA ILE A 269 -5.99 24.55 -10.77
C ILE A 269 -7.51 24.48 -10.54
N SER A 270 -8.05 23.25 -10.47
CA SER A 270 -9.46 23.02 -10.11
C SER A 270 -9.56 21.94 -9.06
N ALA A 271 -10.41 22.18 -8.06
CA ALA A 271 -10.69 21.20 -7.02
C ALA A 271 -11.22 19.90 -7.65
N LEU A 272 -10.75 18.77 -7.13
CA LEU A 272 -11.26 17.45 -7.47
C LEU A 272 -12.33 17.06 -6.46
N ASN A 273 -13.56 16.84 -6.94
CA ASN A 273 -14.65 16.33 -6.11
C ASN A 273 -14.45 14.83 -5.90
N LEU A 274 -13.71 14.47 -4.85
CA LEU A 274 -13.52 13.07 -4.46
C LEU A 274 -14.78 12.56 -3.75
N SER A 275 -15.51 11.64 -4.40
CA SER A 275 -16.80 11.08 -3.94
C SER A 275 -16.79 10.39 -2.56
N GLN A 276 -15.61 10.27 -1.94
CA GLN A 276 -15.40 9.66 -0.62
C GLN A 276 -14.83 10.62 0.43
N ASN A 277 -14.60 11.91 0.12
CA ASN A 277 -14.00 12.87 1.06
C ASN A 277 -14.50 14.31 0.81
N GLU A 278 -15.34 14.86 1.69
CA GLU A 278 -15.71 16.28 1.66
C GLU A 278 -14.56 17.23 2.09
N SER A 279 -13.38 16.70 2.43
CA SER A 279 -12.22 17.48 2.94
C SER A 279 -10.92 17.31 2.17
N ALA A 280 -10.90 16.70 0.98
CA ALA A 280 -9.67 16.60 0.21
C ALA A 280 -9.46 17.89 -0.61
N GLN A 281 -8.64 18.81 -0.09
CA GLN A 281 -8.15 19.99 -0.81
C GLN A 281 -7.12 19.60 -1.88
N LEU A 282 -7.51 18.64 -2.72
CA LEU A 282 -6.73 18.12 -3.84
C LEU A 282 -7.24 18.80 -5.12
N TYR A 283 -6.31 19.37 -5.86
CA TYR A 283 -6.61 20.10 -7.08
C TYR A 283 -5.89 19.44 -8.25
N ARG A 284 -6.58 19.37 -9.38
CA ARG A 284 -5.95 19.07 -10.66
C ARG A 284 -5.27 20.31 -11.19
N VAL A 285 -4.04 20.16 -11.64
CA VAL A 285 -3.28 21.21 -12.31
C VAL A 285 -3.44 21.04 -13.82
N PHE A 286 -3.87 22.09 -14.51
CA PHE A 286 -3.98 22.13 -15.97
C PHE A 286 -2.75 22.81 -16.55
N LEU A 287 -2.17 22.20 -17.58
CA LEU A 287 -0.98 22.71 -18.28
C LEU A 287 -1.37 23.13 -19.70
N PRO A 288 -2.04 24.29 -19.89
CA PRO A 288 -2.49 24.73 -21.22
C PRO A 288 -1.33 25.03 -22.18
N GLU A 289 -0.17 25.41 -21.63
CA GLU A 289 1.05 25.70 -22.38
C GLU A 289 1.88 24.44 -22.70
N ALA A 290 1.54 23.30 -22.10
CA ALA A 290 2.18 21.99 -22.34
C ALA A 290 1.13 20.85 -22.33
N PRO A 291 0.17 20.86 -23.29
CA PRO A 291 -0.96 19.93 -23.28
C PRO A 291 -0.53 18.46 -23.47
N GLU A 292 0.63 18.20 -24.09
CA GLU A 292 1.22 16.88 -24.26
C GLU A 292 1.47 16.13 -22.94
N VAL A 293 1.71 16.87 -21.84
CA VAL A 293 1.91 16.28 -20.50
C VAL A 293 0.73 15.38 -20.13
N THR A 294 -0.50 15.76 -20.49
CA THR A 294 -1.71 15.01 -20.17
C THR A 294 -1.78 13.61 -20.80
N GLN A 295 -0.94 13.34 -21.82
CA GLN A 295 -0.83 12.04 -22.46
C GLN A 295 -0.06 11.02 -21.63
N TYR A 296 0.81 11.47 -20.72
CA TYR A 296 1.72 10.61 -19.96
C TYR A 296 1.82 10.95 -18.47
N ALA A 297 1.20 12.04 -18.00
CA ALA A 297 1.12 12.40 -16.59
C ALA A 297 -0.18 13.15 -16.24
N ASP A 298 -0.77 12.85 -15.08
CA ASP A 298 -1.72 13.74 -14.40
C ASP A 298 -1.00 14.49 -13.29
N VAL A 299 -1.10 15.82 -13.28
CA VAL A 299 -0.48 16.67 -12.27
C VAL A 299 -1.52 17.13 -11.26
N LEU A 300 -1.23 16.88 -9.98
CA LEU A 300 -2.08 17.16 -8.83
C LEU A 300 -1.32 18.01 -7.82
N VAL A 301 -2.06 18.84 -7.09
CA VAL A 301 -1.52 19.60 -5.96
C VAL A 301 -2.46 19.51 -4.78
N HIS A 302 -1.91 19.21 -3.61
CA HIS A 302 -2.60 19.33 -2.35
C HIS A 302 -2.28 20.69 -1.73
N LEU A 303 -3.31 21.42 -1.32
CA LEU A 303 -3.19 22.72 -0.65
C LEU A 303 -3.96 22.70 0.66
N SER A 304 -3.29 22.89 1.80
CA SER A 304 -3.97 22.91 3.11
C SER A 304 -4.84 24.16 3.31
N ASP A 305 -4.53 25.22 2.58
CA ASP A 305 -5.28 26.48 2.53
C ASP A 305 -5.20 27.02 1.09
N PRO A 306 -6.27 27.55 0.49
CA PRO A 306 -6.18 28.28 -0.78
C PRO A 306 -5.14 29.41 -0.80
N GLU A 307 -4.79 30.03 0.33
CA GLU A 307 -3.79 31.09 0.44
C GLU A 307 -2.37 30.59 0.79
N GLU A 308 -2.14 29.28 0.77
CA GLU A 308 -0.84 28.68 1.09
C GLU A 308 0.26 29.16 0.11
N ASP A 309 1.45 29.47 0.65
CA ASP A 309 2.58 29.95 -0.14
C ASP A 309 3.04 28.85 -1.11
N GLN A 310 2.94 29.13 -2.42
CA GLN A 310 3.31 28.21 -3.49
C GLN A 310 4.77 27.76 -3.39
N GLN A 311 5.67 28.63 -2.95
CA GLN A 311 7.07 28.28 -2.82
C GLN A 311 7.28 27.29 -1.66
N GLN A 312 6.49 27.39 -0.60
CA GLN A 312 6.48 26.40 0.48
C GLN A 312 5.86 25.07 0.03
N VAL A 313 4.80 25.10 -0.79
CA VAL A 313 4.18 23.91 -1.39
C VAL A 313 5.18 23.16 -2.27
N LEU A 314 5.93 23.87 -3.12
CA LEU A 314 6.93 23.30 -4.02
C LEU A 314 8.24 22.90 -3.31
N ALA A 315 8.51 23.45 -2.12
CA ALA A 315 9.64 23.03 -1.29
C ALA A 315 9.41 21.65 -0.63
N ARG A 316 8.17 21.16 -0.61
CA ARG A 316 7.85 19.81 -0.14
C ARG A 316 8.29 18.76 -1.16
N ALA A 317 8.38 17.53 -0.70
CA ALA A 317 8.63 16.40 -1.58
C ALA A 317 7.50 16.25 -2.62
N VAL A 318 7.89 15.83 -3.81
CA VAL A 318 7.01 15.51 -4.92
C VAL A 318 6.90 14.00 -5.02
N TYR A 319 5.67 13.51 -5.18
CA TYR A 319 5.40 12.09 -5.29
C TYR A 319 4.99 11.73 -6.71
N LEU A 320 5.70 10.78 -7.30
CA LEU A 320 5.48 10.26 -8.64
C LEU A 320 4.92 8.85 -8.53
N ALA A 321 3.73 8.61 -9.05
CA ALA A 321 3.11 7.30 -9.03
C ALA A 321 2.91 6.73 -10.43
N GLU A 322 3.11 5.43 -10.58
CA GLU A 322 2.76 4.70 -11.80
C GLU A 322 1.32 4.22 -11.73
N GLN A 323 0.47 4.78 -12.59
CA GLN A 323 -0.93 4.40 -12.69
C GLN A 323 -1.10 3.24 -13.67
N THR A 324 -1.85 2.22 -13.25
CA THR A 324 -2.20 1.07 -14.08
C THR A 324 -3.71 0.90 -14.17
N ASN A 325 -4.18 0.19 -15.20
CA ASN A 325 -5.55 -0.31 -15.19
C ASN A 325 -5.64 -1.59 -14.32
N THR A 326 -6.85 -2.11 -14.13
CA THR A 326 -7.12 -3.37 -13.39
C THR A 326 -6.48 -4.63 -14.00
N GLN A 327 -5.90 -4.54 -15.20
CA GLN A 327 -5.15 -5.63 -15.84
C GLN A 327 -3.63 -5.47 -15.67
N GLY A 328 -3.14 -4.42 -15.02
CA GLY A 328 -1.72 -4.14 -14.86
C GLY A 328 -1.05 -3.49 -16.07
N ARG A 329 -1.82 -2.90 -17.01
CA ARG A 329 -1.26 -2.09 -18.11
C ARG A 329 -0.97 -0.67 -17.62
N PHE A 330 0.19 -0.13 -17.99
CA PHE A 330 0.53 1.25 -17.72
C PHE A 330 -0.45 2.21 -18.40
N ILE A 331 -0.88 3.23 -17.67
CA ILE A 331 -1.71 4.31 -18.20
C ILE A 331 -0.86 5.58 -18.34
N LYS A 332 -0.35 6.10 -17.21
CA LYS A 332 0.44 7.32 -17.11
C LYS A 332 1.02 7.47 -15.70
N TYR A 333 1.85 8.50 -15.51
CA TYR A 333 2.26 8.93 -14.19
C TYR A 333 1.18 9.77 -13.48
N VAL A 334 1.21 9.79 -12.16
CA VAL A 334 0.52 10.80 -11.34
C VAL A 334 1.60 11.56 -10.57
N VAL A 335 1.65 12.88 -10.76
CA VAL A 335 2.61 13.79 -10.12
C VAL A 335 1.85 14.55 -9.03
N LEU A 336 2.15 14.28 -7.77
CA LEU A 336 1.52 14.89 -6.62
C LEU A 336 2.47 15.88 -5.93
N LEU A 337 2.07 17.15 -5.92
CA LEU A 337 2.75 18.26 -5.26
C LEU A 337 2.07 18.59 -3.93
N GLY A 338 2.84 19.08 -2.96
CA GLY A 338 2.28 19.73 -1.76
C GLY A 338 1.80 18.79 -0.64
N ALA A 339 1.96 17.47 -0.81
CA ALA A 339 1.67 16.52 0.25
C ALA A 339 2.57 16.75 1.47
N LEU A 340 2.00 16.64 2.67
CA LEU A 340 2.67 16.91 3.94
C LEU A 340 3.64 15.79 4.33
N ASP A 341 3.30 14.55 3.97
CA ASP A 341 4.06 13.35 4.28
C ASP A 341 3.74 12.22 3.30
N GLN A 342 4.54 11.14 3.37
CA GLN A 342 4.43 9.96 2.51
C GLN A 342 3.05 9.27 2.64
N MET A 343 2.48 9.19 3.84
CA MET A 343 1.19 8.53 4.06
C MET A 343 0.05 9.32 3.42
N GLN A 344 0.09 10.65 3.52
CA GLN A 344 -0.84 11.52 2.84
C GLN A 344 -0.72 11.37 1.32
N ALA A 345 0.51 11.32 0.80
CA ALA A 345 0.75 11.14 -0.63
C ALA A 345 0.19 9.81 -1.17
N ILE A 346 0.43 8.70 -0.45
CA ILE A 346 -0.12 7.38 -0.77
C ILE A 346 -1.64 7.45 -0.82
N ARG A 347 -2.27 7.97 0.25
CA ARG A 347 -3.73 8.07 0.37
C ARG A 347 -4.35 8.92 -0.74
N LEU A 348 -3.81 10.11 -0.99
CA LEU A 348 -4.34 11.04 -1.99
C LEU A 348 -4.25 10.46 -3.40
N THR A 349 -3.10 9.85 -3.73
CA THR A 349 -2.89 9.24 -5.04
C THR A 349 -3.81 8.03 -5.23
N GLN A 350 -3.95 7.16 -4.21
CA GLN A 350 -4.86 6.01 -4.25
C GLN A 350 -6.31 6.45 -4.45
N ASN A 351 -6.77 7.43 -3.67
CA ASN A 351 -8.13 7.97 -3.80
C ASN A 351 -8.39 8.53 -5.20
N PHE A 352 -7.42 9.27 -5.76
CA PHE A 352 -7.53 9.79 -7.12
C PHE A 352 -7.65 8.67 -8.17
N CYS A 353 -6.78 7.65 -8.11
CA CYS A 353 -6.80 6.54 -9.06
C CYS A 353 -8.08 5.69 -8.96
N GLN A 354 -8.58 5.43 -7.75
CA GLN A 354 -9.78 4.63 -7.53
C GLN A 354 -11.03 5.22 -8.17
N GLN A 355 -11.12 6.55 -8.33
CA GLN A 355 -12.27 7.19 -9.00
C GLN A 355 -12.46 6.75 -10.46
N PHE A 356 -11.36 6.32 -11.09
CA PHE A 356 -11.32 5.92 -12.49
C PHE A 356 -11.16 4.41 -12.65
N GLU A 357 -11.34 3.63 -11.58
CA GLU A 357 -11.05 2.18 -11.56
C GLU A 357 -9.59 1.88 -11.97
N HIS A 358 -8.68 2.79 -11.60
CA HIS A 358 -7.25 2.61 -11.81
C HIS A 358 -6.56 2.17 -10.52
N GLU A 359 -5.43 1.50 -10.69
CA GLU A 359 -4.56 1.03 -9.63
C GLU A 359 -3.23 1.80 -9.67
N ILE A 360 -2.43 1.61 -8.62
CA ILE A 360 -1.08 2.16 -8.53
C ILE A 360 -0.10 1.00 -8.40
N ALA A 361 0.93 0.98 -9.24
CA ALA A 361 1.98 -0.03 -9.19
C ALA A 361 3.07 0.33 -8.18
N ALA A 362 3.51 1.59 -8.20
CA ALA A 362 4.50 2.13 -7.28
C ALA A 362 4.34 3.65 -7.12
N ILE A 363 4.86 4.16 -6.00
CA ILE A 363 4.97 5.59 -5.67
C ILE A 363 6.42 5.84 -5.27
N ARG A 364 7.01 6.88 -5.87
CA ARG A 364 8.36 7.35 -5.60
C ARG A 364 8.37 8.81 -5.17
N GLU A 365 9.37 9.19 -4.40
CA GLU A 365 9.58 10.54 -3.88
C GLU A 365 10.76 11.21 -4.57
N ILE A 366 10.63 12.49 -4.91
CA ILE A 366 11.67 13.33 -5.49
C ILE A 366 11.50 14.80 -5.09
N SER A 367 12.56 15.62 -5.12
CA SER A 367 12.42 17.07 -4.93
C SER A 367 11.90 17.77 -6.20
N TRP A 368 11.16 18.87 -6.02
CA TRP A 368 10.72 19.70 -7.14
C TRP A 368 11.91 20.22 -7.97
N GLU A 369 13.01 20.60 -7.32
CA GLU A 369 14.21 21.12 -8.00
C GLU A 369 14.77 20.16 -9.05
N LYS A 370 14.72 18.85 -8.78
CA LYS A 370 15.15 17.82 -9.72
C LYS A 370 14.10 17.56 -10.80
N LEU A 371 12.82 17.63 -10.47
CA LEU A 371 11.73 17.30 -11.40
C LEU A 371 11.41 18.42 -12.40
N GLN A 372 11.56 19.68 -12.01
CA GLN A 372 10.95 20.83 -12.69
C GLN A 372 11.32 20.98 -14.18
N GLU A 373 12.54 20.60 -14.57
CA GLU A 373 13.00 20.66 -15.97
C GLU A 373 12.62 19.41 -16.77
N HIS A 374 12.27 18.31 -16.07
CA HIS A 374 12.02 16.99 -16.66
C HIS A 374 10.53 16.65 -16.79
N LEU A 375 9.64 17.36 -16.09
CA LEU A 375 8.19 17.13 -16.12
C LEU A 375 7.57 17.24 -17.53
N PHE A 376 8.11 18.15 -18.34
CA PHE A 376 7.55 18.55 -19.64
C PHE A 376 8.02 17.70 -20.82
N ASP A 377 8.78 16.63 -20.56
CA ASP A 377 9.19 15.66 -21.57
C ASP A 377 9.04 14.24 -21.00
N PHE A 378 8.38 13.35 -21.74
CA PHE A 378 8.08 11.99 -21.27
C PHE A 378 9.35 11.18 -20.97
N ASP A 379 10.36 11.26 -21.83
CA ASP A 379 11.59 10.50 -21.67
C ASP A 379 12.38 11.02 -20.46
N GLN A 380 12.47 12.34 -20.30
CA GLN A 380 13.15 12.94 -19.15
C GLN A 380 12.42 12.64 -17.83
N LEU A 381 11.09 12.74 -17.81
CA LEU A 381 10.28 12.37 -16.64
C LEU A 381 10.54 10.91 -16.24
N PHE A 382 10.54 9.99 -17.22
CA PHE A 382 10.85 8.59 -16.98
C PHE A 382 12.28 8.38 -16.43
N GLN A 383 13.29 9.06 -16.99
CA GLN A 383 14.67 8.93 -16.50
C GLN A 383 14.77 9.40 -15.05
N CYS A 384 14.14 10.54 -14.74
CA CYS A 384 14.09 11.13 -13.42
C CYS A 384 13.37 10.22 -12.40
N TYR A 385 12.20 9.68 -12.78
CA TYR A 385 11.48 8.69 -11.99
C TYR A 385 12.33 7.43 -11.71
N SER A 386 13.06 6.95 -12.72
CA SER A 386 13.80 5.69 -12.64
C SER A 386 15.07 5.78 -11.82
N HIS A 387 15.81 6.88 -11.92
CA HIS A 387 17.16 7.02 -11.37
C HIS A 387 17.25 7.97 -10.17
N ASP A 388 16.44 9.03 -10.14
CA ASP A 388 16.57 10.09 -9.13
C ASP A 388 15.54 9.99 -8.00
N ALA A 389 14.39 9.35 -8.28
CA ALA A 389 13.29 9.21 -7.32
C ALA A 389 13.45 7.94 -6.44
N GLN A 390 13.10 8.06 -5.16
CA GLN A 390 13.22 7.00 -4.16
C GLN A 390 11.88 6.29 -3.95
N ILE A 391 11.88 4.96 -3.84
CA ILE A 391 10.63 4.20 -3.62
C ILE A 391 10.08 4.48 -2.23
N VAL A 392 8.80 4.87 -2.18
CA VAL A 392 8.02 5.07 -0.96
C VAL A 392 7.06 3.91 -0.73
N TRP A 393 6.39 3.48 -1.81
CA TRP A 393 5.41 2.41 -1.76
C TRP A 393 5.40 1.65 -3.08
N GLN A 394 5.14 0.36 -3.05
CA GLN A 394 4.98 -0.47 -4.24
C GLN A 394 4.10 -1.68 -3.93
N GLN A 395 3.52 -2.28 -4.97
CA GLN A 395 2.85 -3.57 -4.87
C GLN A 395 3.85 -4.71 -4.56
N GLU A 396 3.37 -5.80 -3.96
CA GLU A 396 4.20 -6.97 -3.59
C GLU A 396 4.88 -7.62 -4.80
N HIS A 397 4.21 -7.63 -5.96
CA HIS A 397 4.71 -8.17 -7.22
C HIS A 397 4.98 -7.08 -8.25
N TYR A 398 5.68 -6.03 -7.82
CA TYR A 398 6.00 -4.88 -8.63
C TYR A 398 7.16 -5.14 -9.61
N PHE A 399 6.96 -4.80 -10.88
CA PHE A 399 8.00 -4.67 -11.90
C PHE A 399 7.99 -3.24 -12.43
N PRO A 400 9.14 -2.54 -12.46
CA PRO A 400 9.19 -1.19 -13.01
C PRO A 400 8.79 -1.17 -14.47
N PHE A 401 8.17 -0.09 -14.91
CA PHE A 401 7.82 0.10 -16.31
C PHE A 401 8.99 0.72 -17.07
N ILE A 402 9.06 0.45 -18.38
CA ILE A 402 10.04 1.05 -19.30
C ILE A 402 9.35 1.48 -20.58
N PRO A 403 9.62 2.68 -21.11
CA PRO A 403 9.11 3.14 -22.40
C PRO A 403 9.46 2.17 -23.53
N ILE A 404 8.49 1.83 -24.38
CA ILE A 404 8.73 0.91 -25.52
C ILE A 404 9.84 1.43 -26.43
N GLN A 405 9.91 2.76 -26.60
CA GLN A 405 10.91 3.42 -27.45
C GLN A 405 12.35 3.25 -26.96
N HIS A 406 12.58 2.87 -25.69
CA HIS A 406 13.92 2.60 -25.16
C HIS A 406 14.41 1.18 -25.45
N ILE A 407 13.55 0.32 -26.00
CA ILE A 407 13.82 -1.11 -26.15
C ILE A 407 13.94 -1.49 -27.62
N GLN A 408 14.95 -2.31 -27.93
CA GLN A 408 15.04 -3.01 -29.21
C GLN A 408 14.10 -4.23 -29.19
N THR A 409 12.91 -4.07 -29.78
CA THR A 409 11.82 -5.06 -29.77
C THR A 409 12.07 -6.30 -30.62
N THR A 410 13.12 -6.31 -31.45
CA THR A 410 13.53 -7.50 -32.19
C THR A 410 14.13 -8.53 -31.23
N LYS A 411 13.48 -9.69 -31.07
CA LYS A 411 13.99 -10.77 -30.21
C LYS A 411 15.24 -11.43 -30.80
N PHE A 412 16.30 -11.51 -30.00
CA PHE A 412 17.60 -12.04 -30.42
C PHE A 412 17.77 -13.55 -30.20
N ILE A 413 17.09 -14.14 -29.21
CA ILE A 413 17.17 -15.58 -28.90
C ILE A 413 15.81 -16.21 -29.17
N GLN A 414 15.75 -17.26 -29.97
CA GLN A 414 14.51 -17.96 -30.29
C GLN A 414 14.31 -19.16 -29.35
N PHE A 415 13.14 -19.21 -28.70
CA PHE A 415 12.65 -20.30 -27.85
C PHE A 415 11.14 -20.10 -27.59
N GLU A 416 10.44 -21.15 -27.18
CA GLU A 416 9.01 -21.10 -26.86
C GLU A 416 8.76 -20.41 -25.51
N GLU A 417 7.94 -19.37 -25.53
CA GLU A 417 7.51 -18.63 -24.33
C GLU A 417 6.14 -19.12 -23.86
N SER A 418 5.92 -19.08 -22.54
CA SER A 418 4.59 -19.24 -21.95
C SER A 418 3.65 -18.12 -22.42
N GLU A 419 2.33 -18.36 -22.38
CA GLU A 419 1.34 -17.30 -22.67
C GLU A 419 1.54 -16.10 -21.73
N ALA A 420 1.39 -14.90 -22.28
CA ALA A 420 1.64 -13.66 -21.56
C ALA A 420 0.33 -12.95 -21.20
N GLN A 421 0.35 -12.24 -20.08
CA GLN A 421 -0.69 -11.32 -19.62
C GLN A 421 -0.12 -9.89 -19.57
N SER A 422 -1.00 -8.90 -19.42
CA SER A 422 -0.61 -7.48 -19.36
C SER A 422 0.43 -7.15 -18.28
N HIS A 423 0.38 -7.82 -17.13
CA HIS A 423 1.36 -7.65 -16.05
C HIS A 423 2.63 -8.51 -16.22
N THR A 424 2.69 -9.40 -17.21
CA THR A 424 3.88 -10.23 -17.44
C THR A 424 5.05 -9.35 -17.87
N PRO A 425 6.19 -9.34 -17.14
CA PRO A 425 7.31 -8.48 -17.47
C PRO A 425 8.10 -8.98 -18.69
N LEU A 426 8.71 -8.06 -19.42
CA LEU A 426 9.77 -8.39 -20.38
C LEU A 426 11.07 -8.71 -19.63
N ILE A 427 11.87 -9.64 -20.15
CA ILE A 427 13.27 -9.77 -19.73
C ILE A 427 14.13 -9.04 -20.74
N LEU A 428 14.88 -8.07 -20.26
CA LEU A 428 15.71 -7.18 -21.07
C LEU A 428 17.18 -7.34 -20.68
N LEU A 429 18.07 -7.17 -21.65
CA LEU A 429 19.51 -7.06 -21.43
C LEU A 429 20.00 -5.68 -21.82
N LYS A 430 20.59 -4.96 -20.86
CA LYS A 430 21.31 -3.71 -21.09
C LYS A 430 22.74 -4.03 -21.53
N GLU A 431 23.09 -3.58 -22.73
CA GLU A 431 24.43 -3.67 -23.31
C GLU A 431 24.88 -2.27 -23.73
N ARG A 432 25.73 -1.65 -22.89
CA ARG A 432 26.15 -0.25 -23.06
C ARG A 432 24.93 0.68 -23.10
N GLN A 433 24.61 1.22 -24.28
CA GLN A 433 23.48 2.14 -24.51
C GLN A 433 22.29 1.46 -25.20
N LYS A 434 22.32 0.14 -25.39
CA LYS A 434 21.24 -0.61 -26.05
C LYS A 434 20.54 -1.53 -25.05
N ILE A 435 19.21 -1.50 -25.03
CA ILE A 435 18.39 -2.43 -24.24
C ILE A 435 17.70 -3.39 -25.21
N ARG A 436 17.93 -4.70 -25.04
CA ARG A 436 17.48 -5.73 -25.98
C ARG A 436 16.53 -6.72 -25.31
N VAL A 437 15.51 -7.14 -26.05
CA VAL A 437 14.55 -8.16 -25.58
C VAL A 437 15.19 -9.55 -25.59
N ILE A 438 15.11 -10.23 -24.45
CA ILE A 438 15.46 -11.64 -24.25
C ILE A 438 14.20 -12.51 -24.25
N HIS A 439 13.20 -12.11 -23.47
CA HIS A 439 11.91 -12.78 -23.30
C HIS A 439 10.79 -11.75 -23.31
N GLY A 440 9.63 -12.12 -23.84
CA GLY A 440 8.41 -11.33 -23.78
C GLY A 440 7.88 -10.95 -25.17
N GLN A 441 8.22 -11.74 -26.20
CA GLN A 441 7.67 -11.53 -27.54
C GLN A 441 6.14 -11.69 -27.53
N LYS A 442 5.60 -12.67 -26.79
CA LYS A 442 4.15 -12.82 -26.62
C LYS A 442 3.54 -11.63 -25.90
N ARG A 443 4.25 -11.08 -24.90
CA ARG A 443 3.83 -9.86 -24.18
C ARG A 443 3.75 -8.64 -25.09
N LEU A 444 4.74 -8.44 -25.96
CA LEU A 444 4.78 -7.35 -26.95
C LEU A 444 3.68 -7.48 -28.01
N GLN A 445 3.14 -8.67 -28.23
CA GLN A 445 2.05 -8.91 -29.18
C GLN A 445 0.67 -8.57 -28.61
N LEU A 446 0.51 -8.47 -27.28
CA LEU A 446 -0.77 -8.18 -26.62
C LEU A 446 -1.32 -6.79 -26.97
N SER A 447 -0.43 -5.80 -27.12
CA SER A 447 -0.81 -4.44 -27.45
C SER A 447 0.34 -3.68 -28.10
N ARG A 448 0.00 -2.91 -29.16
CA ARG A 448 0.94 -2.03 -29.87
C ARG A 448 0.87 -0.58 -29.42
N THR A 449 -0.03 -0.25 -28.49
CA THR A 449 -0.33 1.13 -28.08
C THR A 449 0.10 1.45 -26.66
N GLU A 450 0.75 0.52 -25.96
CA GLU A 450 1.27 0.81 -24.61
C GLU A 450 2.45 1.77 -24.71
N GLN A 451 2.50 2.77 -23.84
CA GLN A 451 3.65 3.70 -23.79
C GLN A 451 4.83 3.07 -23.06
N ALA A 452 4.54 2.33 -21.98
CA ALA A 452 5.53 1.63 -21.17
C ALA A 452 5.04 0.23 -20.79
N ILE A 453 5.99 -0.69 -20.57
CA ILE A 453 5.73 -2.12 -20.29
C ILE A 453 6.52 -2.54 -19.04
N PRO A 454 5.98 -3.41 -18.16
CA PRO A 454 6.73 -3.93 -17.03
C PRO A 454 7.97 -4.71 -17.50
N HIS A 455 9.08 -4.60 -16.77
CA HIS A 455 10.32 -5.27 -17.16
C HIS A 455 11.18 -5.73 -16.00
N ILE A 456 12.08 -6.66 -16.34
CA ILE A 456 13.23 -7.07 -15.56
C ILE A 456 14.47 -6.72 -16.39
N LEU A 457 15.32 -5.85 -15.87
CA LEU A 457 16.55 -5.42 -16.54
C LEU A 457 17.74 -6.22 -16.03
N LEU A 458 18.38 -6.97 -16.92
CA LEU A 458 19.66 -7.60 -16.69
C LEU A 458 20.77 -6.67 -17.21
N ASP A 459 21.79 -6.44 -16.41
CA ASP A 459 22.94 -5.63 -16.84
C ASP A 459 24.13 -6.52 -17.21
N ARG A 460 24.65 -6.33 -18.43
CA ARG A 460 25.86 -7.02 -18.86
C ARG A 460 27.07 -6.70 -17.98
N GLN A 461 27.13 -5.50 -17.39
CA GLN A 461 28.20 -5.10 -16.47
C GLN A 461 28.21 -5.94 -15.19
N GLN A 462 27.08 -6.59 -14.85
CA GLN A 462 26.94 -7.50 -13.72
C GLN A 462 27.27 -8.96 -14.08
N GLY A 463 27.99 -9.20 -15.18
CA GLY A 463 28.43 -10.54 -15.59
C GLY A 463 27.41 -11.35 -16.40
N ILE A 464 26.22 -10.80 -16.69
CA ILE A 464 25.24 -11.46 -17.56
C ILE A 464 25.69 -11.36 -19.02
N SER A 465 26.06 -12.49 -19.64
CA SER A 465 26.43 -12.56 -21.06
C SER A 465 25.38 -13.24 -21.93
N TRP A 466 25.39 -12.96 -23.23
CA TRP A 466 24.53 -13.65 -24.20
C TRP A 466 24.72 -15.18 -24.18
N GLN A 467 25.98 -15.64 -24.04
CA GLN A 467 26.30 -17.07 -23.99
C GLN A 467 25.72 -17.73 -22.75
N MET A 468 25.81 -17.06 -21.60
CA MET A 468 25.19 -17.51 -20.36
C MET A 468 23.67 -17.62 -20.52
N ILE A 469 23.01 -16.59 -21.05
CA ILE A 469 21.56 -16.59 -21.25
C ILE A 469 21.15 -17.75 -22.17
N GLN A 470 21.85 -17.94 -23.29
CA GLN A 470 21.58 -19.06 -24.21
C GLN A 470 21.76 -20.42 -23.54
N LYS A 471 22.82 -20.59 -22.74
CA LYS A 471 23.08 -21.83 -22.00
C LYS A 471 21.96 -22.12 -21.00
N VAL A 472 21.52 -21.14 -20.22
CA VAL A 472 20.40 -21.29 -19.28
C VAL A 472 19.10 -21.64 -20.01
N ILE A 473 18.77 -20.93 -21.09
CA ILE A 473 17.57 -21.24 -21.91
C ILE A 473 17.62 -22.68 -22.44
N SER A 474 18.78 -23.18 -22.88
CA SER A 474 18.92 -24.55 -23.40
C SER A 474 18.70 -25.65 -22.35
N GLN A 475 18.78 -25.31 -21.07
CA GLN A 475 18.60 -26.25 -19.95
C GLN A 475 17.18 -26.24 -19.37
N LEU A 476 16.38 -25.23 -19.72
CA LEU A 476 15.00 -25.09 -19.23
C LEU A 476 14.02 -25.89 -20.09
N GLN A 477 13.00 -26.45 -19.43
CA GLN A 477 11.87 -27.06 -20.11
C GLN A 477 11.02 -25.96 -20.76
N GLN A 478 10.64 -26.17 -22.03
CA GLN A 478 9.76 -25.28 -22.79
C GLN A 478 8.28 -25.68 -22.63
N PRO A 479 7.32 -24.72 -22.69
CA PRO A 479 7.53 -23.28 -22.83
C PRO A 479 8.08 -22.62 -21.56
N ILE A 480 8.88 -21.57 -21.72
CA ILE A 480 9.60 -20.90 -20.63
C ILE A 480 8.80 -19.68 -20.15
N ASP A 481 8.56 -19.60 -18.85
CA ASP A 481 7.99 -18.42 -18.18
C ASP A 481 9.06 -17.34 -17.88
N ALA A 482 8.66 -16.07 -17.83
CA ALA A 482 9.57 -14.96 -17.61
C ALA A 482 10.26 -15.02 -16.22
N LEU A 483 9.50 -15.32 -15.16
CA LEU A 483 10.05 -15.41 -13.81
C LEU A 483 10.91 -16.67 -13.66
N GLN A 484 10.50 -17.77 -14.28
CA GLN A 484 11.31 -19.00 -14.33
C GLN A 484 12.67 -18.75 -14.97
N LEU A 485 12.72 -18.04 -16.09
CA LEU A 485 13.99 -17.69 -16.75
C LEU A 485 14.85 -16.77 -15.88
N CYS A 486 14.24 -15.76 -15.24
CA CYS A 486 14.95 -14.86 -14.34
C CYS A 486 15.57 -15.61 -13.16
N GLN A 487 14.81 -16.49 -12.50
CA GLN A 487 15.30 -17.31 -11.39
C GLN A 487 16.45 -18.23 -11.83
N ALA A 488 16.33 -18.87 -13.00
CA ALA A 488 17.38 -19.73 -13.52
C ALA A 488 18.69 -18.98 -13.84
N LEU A 489 18.59 -17.73 -14.32
CA LEU A 489 19.75 -16.87 -14.57
C LEU A 489 20.45 -16.50 -13.26
N GLN A 490 19.69 -16.10 -12.24
CA GLN A 490 20.22 -15.78 -10.90
C GLN A 490 20.96 -16.96 -10.28
N MET A 491 20.32 -18.14 -10.27
CA MET A 491 20.94 -19.37 -9.74
C MET A 491 22.21 -19.77 -10.50
N TYR A 492 22.28 -19.48 -11.80
CA TYR A 492 23.46 -19.76 -12.60
C TYR A 492 24.61 -18.80 -12.24
N GLN A 493 24.34 -17.51 -11.99
CA GLN A 493 25.36 -16.56 -11.54
C GLN A 493 25.95 -16.95 -10.18
N GLU A 494 25.11 -17.30 -9.21
CA GLU A 494 25.56 -17.71 -7.87
C GLU A 494 26.49 -18.93 -7.92
N LYS A 495 26.21 -19.88 -8.82
CA LYS A 495 27.03 -21.07 -9.02
C LYS A 495 28.38 -20.77 -9.66
N GLU A 496 28.46 -19.83 -10.61
CA GLU A 496 29.74 -19.44 -11.21
C GLU A 496 30.59 -18.55 -10.30
N VAL A 497 29.99 -17.78 -9.39
CA VAL A 497 30.75 -17.01 -8.39
C VAL A 497 31.30 -17.89 -7.27
N SER A 498 30.63 -19.02 -6.98
CA SER A 498 31.04 -19.97 -5.93
C SER A 498 32.02 -21.04 -6.40
N ALA A 499 32.31 -21.12 -7.70
CA ALA A 499 33.20 -22.09 -8.33
C ALA A 499 34.53 -21.43 -8.73
#